data_AF-A0A3B8WIW8-F1
#
_entry.id   AF-A0A3B8WIW8-F1
#
_cell.length_a   1.000
_cell.length_b   1.000
_cell.length_c   1.000
_cell.angle_alpha   90.00
_cell.angle_beta   90.00
_cell.angle_gamma   90.00
#
_symmetry.space_group_name_H-M   'P 1'
#
loop_
_entity.id
_entity.type
_entity.pdbx_description
1 polymer ?
#
loop_
_entity_poly.entity_id
_entity_poly.type
_entity_poly.pdbx_seq_one_letter_code
_entity_poly.pdbx_strand_id
1 'polypeptide(L)'
;MELVCPAGSLPALKTAVDNGADAVYFGFRDSTNARQFAGLNFNDKRAAEGIEYAHSKGSRVFCAINTYPQPDGWEHWKAAVDRAAGLGVDAIILADMGLLDYAANRHPDIPRHLSVQGSATSHEALSFYKDNFDIRRAVLPRVLSL
;
A
#
# COMPACT_ATOMS: atom_id res chain seq x y z
N MET A 1 10.46 -13.43 -10.52
CA MET A 1 10.75 -12.20 -9.75
C MET A 1 9.69 -11.19 -10.15
N GLU A 2 9.02 -10.55 -9.19
CA GLU A 2 7.96 -9.57 -9.48
C GLU A 2 8.53 -8.15 -9.46
N LEU A 3 8.34 -7.40 -10.55
CA LEU A 3 8.72 -6.00 -10.67
C LEU A 3 7.61 -5.09 -10.12
N VAL A 4 7.83 -4.58 -8.91
CA VAL A 4 6.92 -3.65 -8.24
C VAL A 4 7.44 -2.22 -8.36
N CYS A 5 6.74 -1.37 -9.12
CA CYS A 5 7.19 -0.01 -9.42
C CYS A 5 6.44 1.07 -8.59
N PRO A 6 7.13 2.04 -7.98
CA PRO A 6 6.48 3.19 -7.37
C PRO A 6 5.88 4.12 -8.43
N ALA A 7 4.64 4.55 -8.22
CA ALA A 7 3.97 5.51 -9.07
C ALA A 7 3.47 6.71 -8.23
N GLY A 8 4.21 7.82 -8.32
CA GLY A 8 3.83 9.08 -7.67
C GLY A 8 2.78 9.89 -8.45
N SER A 9 2.38 9.47 -9.65
CA SER A 9 1.37 10.14 -10.47
C SER A 9 0.76 9.16 -11.46
N LEU A 10 -0.39 9.51 -12.04
CA LEU A 10 -1.04 8.68 -13.05
C LEU A 10 -0.17 8.49 -14.32
N PRO A 11 0.51 9.51 -14.88
CA PRO A 11 1.46 9.29 -15.97
C PRO A 11 2.58 8.31 -15.59
N ALA A 12 3.16 8.44 -14.39
CA ALA A 12 4.21 7.51 -13.94
C ALA A 12 3.69 6.08 -13.79
N LEU A 13 2.45 5.91 -13.31
CA LEU A 13 1.77 4.63 -13.26
C LEU A 13 1.65 4.02 -14.66
N LYS A 14 1.08 4.76 -15.61
CA LYS A 14 0.90 4.31 -16.99
C LYS A 14 2.24 3.93 -17.63
N THR A 15 3.26 4.77 -17.48
CA THR A 15 4.62 4.49 -17.97
C THR A 15 5.19 3.19 -17.36
N ALA A 16 5.06 2.98 -16.05
CA ALA A 16 5.57 1.77 -15.41
C ALA A 16 4.88 0.51 -15.95
N VAL A 17 3.55 0.56 -16.08
CA VAL A 17 2.74 -0.54 -16.64
C VAL A 17 3.11 -0.81 -18.09
N ASP A 18 3.20 0.22 -18.94
CA ASP A 18 3.59 0.08 -20.36
C ASP A 18 5.00 -0.47 -20.54
N ASN A 19 5.87 -0.33 -19.54
CA ASN A 19 7.24 -0.86 -19.54
C ASN A 19 7.37 -2.20 -18.78
N GLY A 20 6.26 -2.89 -18.51
CA GLY A 20 6.27 -4.27 -18.01
C GLY A 20 6.34 -4.43 -16.49
N ALA A 21 5.87 -3.44 -15.72
CA ALA A 21 5.69 -3.62 -14.28
C ALA A 21 4.62 -4.69 -13.99
N ASP A 22 4.98 -5.74 -13.24
CA ASP A 22 4.04 -6.76 -12.75
C ASP A 22 3.05 -6.15 -11.74
N ALA A 23 3.50 -5.16 -10.98
CA ALA A 23 2.66 -4.36 -10.11
C ALA A 23 3.17 -2.92 -9.99
N VAL A 24 2.26 -2.01 -9.70
CA VAL A 24 2.54 -0.61 -9.37
C VAL A 24 1.98 -0.29 -7.99
N TYR A 25 2.59 0.65 -7.27
CA TYR A 25 1.99 1.15 -6.04
C TYR A 25 1.94 2.67 -6.02
N PHE A 26 0.82 3.19 -5.51
CA PHE A 26 0.60 4.62 -5.31
C PHE A 26 0.25 4.90 -3.85
N GLY A 27 0.18 6.17 -3.46
CA GLY A 27 -0.44 6.58 -2.20
C GLY A 27 -1.45 7.68 -2.42
N PHE A 28 -2.36 7.86 -1.47
CA PHE A 28 -3.29 8.98 -1.51
C PHE A 28 -2.55 10.31 -1.35
N ARG A 29 -3.15 11.38 -1.87
CA ARG A 29 -2.66 12.76 -1.73
C ARG A 29 -3.12 13.35 -0.40
N ASP A 30 -2.75 12.69 0.69
CA ASP A 30 -3.02 13.08 2.07
C ASP A 30 -1.98 12.46 3.02
N SER A 31 -2.15 12.66 4.33
CA SER A 31 -1.18 12.29 5.36
C SER A 31 -1.00 10.79 5.55
N THR A 32 -1.75 9.95 4.85
CA THR A 32 -1.71 8.50 5.01
C THR A 32 -0.53 7.84 4.30
N ASN A 33 0.12 8.55 3.37
CA ASN A 33 1.28 8.08 2.62
C ASN A 33 2.54 8.89 2.95
N ALA A 34 3.63 8.22 3.30
CA ALA A 34 4.89 8.86 3.67
C ALA A 34 5.54 9.65 2.53
N ARG A 35 5.14 9.39 1.27
CA ARG A 35 5.59 10.10 0.08
C ARG A 35 4.53 11.05 -0.47
N GLN A 36 3.75 11.69 0.40
CA GLN A 36 2.89 12.79 0.00
C GLN A 36 3.72 14.02 -0.42
N PHE A 37 3.70 14.34 -1.71
CA PHE A 37 4.33 15.55 -2.25
C PHE A 37 3.25 16.40 -2.92
N ALA A 38 3.37 17.72 -2.80
CA ALA A 38 2.45 18.65 -3.46
C ALA A 38 2.45 18.42 -4.98
N GLY A 39 1.26 18.30 -5.58
CA GLY A 39 1.09 18.05 -7.02
C GLY A 39 1.28 16.59 -7.46
N LEU A 40 1.78 15.72 -6.58
CA LEU A 40 1.89 14.27 -6.80
C LEU A 40 0.80 13.53 -6.02
N ASN A 41 0.74 12.21 -6.19
CA ASN A 41 -0.20 11.28 -5.58
C ASN A 41 -1.64 11.38 -6.11
N PHE A 42 -2.49 10.48 -5.61
CA PHE A 42 -3.77 10.18 -6.20
C PHE A 42 -4.91 10.71 -5.33
N ASN A 43 -5.92 11.27 -5.99
CA ASN A 43 -7.28 11.35 -5.44
C ASN A 43 -8.09 10.18 -5.98
N ASP A 44 -9.32 10.00 -5.49
CA ASP A 44 -10.17 8.85 -5.81
C ASP A 44 -10.38 8.69 -7.32
N LYS A 45 -10.63 9.80 -8.05
CA LYS A 45 -10.80 9.77 -9.50
C LYS A 45 -9.55 9.25 -10.23
N ARG A 46 -8.37 9.78 -9.89
CA ARG A 46 -7.11 9.33 -10.50
C ARG A 46 -6.78 7.90 -10.10
N ALA A 47 -7.12 7.51 -8.87
CA ALA A 47 -6.86 6.16 -8.36
C ALA A 47 -7.69 5.14 -9.16
N ALA A 48 -8.99 5.39 -9.31
CA ALA A 48 -9.88 4.57 -10.13
C ALA A 48 -9.36 4.44 -11.58
N GLU A 49 -8.99 5.56 -12.22
CA GLU A 49 -8.43 5.53 -13.59
C GLU A 49 -7.12 4.73 -13.67
N GLY A 50 -6.24 4.88 -12.67
CA GLY A 50 -4.97 4.15 -12.63
C GLY A 50 -5.15 2.64 -12.41
N ILE A 51 -6.11 2.26 -11.55
CA ILE A 51 -6.47 0.87 -11.27
C ILE A 51 -7.04 0.20 -12.52
N GLU A 52 -8.07 0.81 -13.12
CA GLU A 52 -8.68 0.31 -14.35
C GLU A 52 -7.63 0.13 -15.46
N TYR A 53 -6.76 1.13 -15.65
CA TYR A 53 -5.72 1.07 -16.64
C TYR A 53 -4.72 -0.08 -16.39
N ALA A 54 -4.20 -0.20 -15.16
CA ALA A 54 -3.25 -1.26 -14.82
C ALA A 54 -3.87 -2.65 -14.97
N HIS A 55 -5.09 -2.84 -14.47
CA HIS A 55 -5.83 -4.09 -14.60
C HIS A 55 -6.10 -4.46 -16.05
N SER A 56 -6.42 -3.49 -16.93
CA SER A 56 -6.59 -3.74 -18.37
C SER A 56 -5.31 -4.25 -19.06
N LYS A 57 -4.16 -4.05 -18.43
CA LYS A 57 -2.84 -4.50 -18.89
C LYS A 57 -2.30 -5.70 -18.12
N GLY A 58 -3.10 -6.27 -17.20
CA GLY A 58 -2.69 -7.38 -16.35
C GLY A 58 -1.70 -7.02 -15.24
N SER A 59 -1.51 -5.73 -14.96
CA SER A 59 -0.65 -5.26 -13.86
C SER A 59 -1.48 -5.02 -12.61
N ARG A 60 -0.94 -5.39 -11.45
CA ARG A 60 -1.61 -5.19 -10.15
C ARG A 60 -1.36 -3.81 -9.59
N VAL A 61 -2.25 -3.32 -8.74
CA VAL A 61 -2.14 -2.02 -8.09
C VAL A 61 -2.18 -2.17 -6.58
N PHE A 62 -1.18 -1.62 -5.90
CA PHE A 62 -1.13 -1.55 -4.45
C PHE A 62 -1.31 -0.11 -3.96
N CYS A 63 -1.92 0.07 -2.78
CA CYS A 63 -2.05 1.37 -2.14
C CYS A 63 -1.20 1.46 -0.87
N ALA A 64 -0.34 2.47 -0.78
CA ALA A 64 0.44 2.78 0.40
C ALA A 64 -0.37 3.67 1.36
N ILE A 65 -0.63 3.13 2.55
CA ILE A 65 -1.25 3.80 3.70
C ILE A 65 -0.30 3.56 4.88
N ASN A 66 0.93 4.03 4.73
CA ASN A 66 2.08 3.57 5.49
C ASN A 66 2.58 4.55 6.57
N THR A 67 1.87 5.63 6.83
CA THR A 67 2.14 6.51 7.99
C THR A 67 1.33 6.07 9.20
N TYR A 68 1.66 6.66 10.36
CA TYR A 68 1.03 6.36 11.63
C TYR A 68 -0.04 7.40 11.98
N PRO A 69 -1.26 6.98 12.35
CA PRO A 69 -2.28 7.88 12.86
C PRO A 69 -1.78 8.69 14.05
N GLN A 70 -2.04 10.00 14.04
CA GLN A 70 -1.90 10.83 15.23
C GLN A 70 -3.11 10.59 16.17
N PRO A 71 -3.07 11.01 17.45
CA PRO A 71 -4.12 10.69 18.42
C PRO A 71 -5.56 11.01 17.99
N ASP A 72 -5.76 12.06 17.20
CA ASP A 72 -7.04 12.49 16.63
C ASP A 72 -7.25 12.04 15.17
N GLY A 73 -6.26 11.39 14.56
CA GLY A 73 -6.23 11.02 13.16
C GLY A 73 -6.83 9.65 12.84
N TRP A 74 -7.12 8.80 13.83
CA TRP A 74 -7.49 7.40 13.62
C TRP A 74 -8.55 7.16 12.53
N GLU A 75 -9.66 7.89 12.57
CA GLU A 75 -10.75 7.77 11.58
C GLU A 75 -10.31 8.08 10.16
N HIS A 76 -9.37 9.01 9.97
CA HIS A 76 -8.86 9.38 8.65
C HIS A 76 -8.09 8.22 8.00
N TRP A 77 -7.29 7.47 8.78
CA TRP A 77 -6.55 6.32 8.26
C TRP A 77 -7.46 5.11 8.03
N LYS A 78 -8.44 4.85 8.90
CA LYS A 78 -9.47 3.84 8.62
C LYS A 78 -10.21 4.14 7.32
N ALA A 79 -10.63 5.39 7.13
CA ALA A 79 -11.27 5.82 5.89
C ALA A 79 -10.35 5.65 4.67
N ALA A 80 -9.03 5.79 4.82
CA ALA A 80 -8.09 5.49 3.74
C ALA A 80 -8.03 3.99 3.42
N VAL A 81 -8.02 3.12 4.44
CA VAL A 81 -8.11 1.66 4.24
C VAL A 81 -9.40 1.28 3.53
N ASP A 82 -10.54 1.81 4.00
CA ASP A 82 -11.86 1.59 3.40
C ASP A 82 -11.92 2.08 1.95
N ARG A 83 -11.36 3.27 1.67
CA ARG A 83 -11.28 3.82 0.31
C ARG A 83 -10.44 2.93 -0.60
N ALA A 84 -9.26 2.50 -0.15
CA ALA A 84 -8.40 1.64 -0.95
C ALA A 84 -9.10 0.30 -1.28
N ALA A 85 -9.77 -0.30 -0.30
CA ALA A 85 -10.57 -1.51 -0.51
C ALA A 85 -11.73 -1.28 -1.49
N GLY A 86 -12.49 -0.20 -1.31
CA GLY A 86 -13.60 0.16 -2.21
C GLY A 86 -13.18 0.49 -3.64
N LEU A 87 -11.94 0.96 -3.84
CA LEU A 87 -11.36 1.21 -5.16
C LEU A 87 -10.87 -0.07 -5.86
N GLY A 88 -10.81 -1.21 -5.14
CA GLY A 88 -10.41 -2.49 -5.72
C GLY A 88 -8.90 -2.64 -5.94
N VAL A 89 -8.07 -2.09 -5.05
CA VAL A 89 -6.61 -2.34 -5.10
C VAL A 89 -6.29 -3.79 -4.73
N ASP A 90 -5.27 -4.35 -5.36
CA ASP A 90 -4.84 -5.75 -5.17
C ASP A 90 -4.11 -5.99 -3.84
N ALA A 91 -3.61 -4.94 -3.20
CA ALA A 91 -3.06 -4.99 -1.85
C ALA A 91 -2.98 -3.59 -1.22
N ILE A 92 -2.94 -3.55 0.11
CA ILE A 92 -2.58 -2.36 0.87
C ILE A 92 -1.23 -2.54 1.57
N ILE A 93 -0.44 -1.47 1.61
CA ILE A 93 0.87 -1.44 2.25
C ILE A 93 0.75 -0.61 3.53
N LEU A 94 0.83 -1.28 4.69
CA LEU A 94 0.57 -0.72 6.02
C LEU A 94 1.81 -0.83 6.92
N ALA A 95 1.93 0.07 7.90
CA ALA A 95 3.01 0.05 8.89
C ALA A 95 2.49 -0.08 10.33
N ASP A 96 1.38 0.59 10.63
CA ASP A 96 0.77 0.60 11.94
C ASP A 96 0.04 -0.72 12.25
N MET A 97 0.27 -1.29 13.44
CA MET A 97 -0.34 -2.55 13.86
C MET A 97 -1.85 -2.43 14.05
N GLY A 98 -2.34 -1.29 14.53
CA GLY A 98 -3.78 -1.05 14.67
C GLY A 98 -4.45 -1.03 13.29
N LEU A 99 -3.84 -0.39 12.30
CA LEU A 99 -4.38 -0.38 10.94
C LEU A 99 -4.30 -1.75 10.26
N LEU A 100 -3.24 -2.52 10.54
CA LEU A 100 -3.13 -3.91 10.09
C LEU A 100 -4.25 -4.78 10.67
N ASP A 101 -4.50 -4.67 11.97
CA ASP A 101 -5.62 -5.34 12.65
C ASP A 101 -6.97 -4.90 12.08
N TYR A 102 -7.19 -3.59 11.95
CA TYR A 102 -8.40 -3.04 11.37
C TYR A 102 -8.66 -3.59 9.96
N ALA A 103 -7.65 -3.57 9.10
CA ALA A 103 -7.78 -4.08 7.74
C ALA A 103 -8.01 -5.60 7.71
N ALA A 104 -7.33 -6.37 8.56
CA ALA A 104 -7.51 -7.82 8.65
C ALA A 104 -8.93 -8.21 9.05
N ASN A 105 -9.53 -7.47 10.00
CA ASN A 105 -10.90 -7.72 10.47
C ASN A 105 -11.97 -7.17 9.51
N ARG A 106 -11.77 -5.96 8.98
CA ARG A 106 -12.79 -5.25 8.20
C ARG A 106 -12.84 -5.65 6.74
N HIS A 107 -11.67 -5.96 6.16
CA HIS A 107 -11.46 -6.31 4.75
C HIS A 107 -10.56 -7.55 4.66
N PRO A 108 -11.01 -8.73 5.15
CA PRO A 108 -10.17 -9.91 5.22
C PRO A 108 -9.59 -10.31 3.85
N ASP A 109 -10.34 -10.08 2.77
CA ASP A 109 -10.01 -10.47 1.41
C ASP A 109 -8.96 -9.57 0.73
N ILE A 110 -8.65 -8.38 1.27
CA ILE A 110 -7.61 -7.53 0.69
C ILE A 110 -6.22 -7.97 1.20
N PRO A 111 -5.29 -8.36 0.32
CA PRO A 111 -3.92 -8.67 0.75
C PRO A 111 -3.26 -7.49 1.45
N ARG A 112 -2.58 -7.79 2.57
CA ARG A 112 -1.84 -6.81 3.37
C ARG A 112 -0.35 -7.03 3.17
N HIS A 113 0.38 -5.97 2.87
CA HIS A 113 1.84 -5.96 2.79
C HIS A 113 2.39 -5.08 3.92
N LEU A 114 3.43 -5.55 4.61
CA LEU A 114 4.11 -4.78 5.64
C LEU A 114 5.07 -3.76 4.99
N SER A 115 4.86 -2.49 5.28
CA SER A 115 5.73 -1.38 4.92
C SER A 115 7.08 -1.49 5.62
N VAL A 116 8.11 -0.95 4.98
CA VAL A 116 9.45 -0.79 5.59
C VAL A 116 9.42 -0.04 6.93
N GLN A 117 8.43 0.82 7.14
CA GLN A 117 8.23 1.54 8.40
C GLN A 117 7.84 0.61 9.56
N GLY A 118 7.23 -0.55 9.27
CA GLY A 118 6.98 -1.58 10.29
C GLY A 118 8.26 -2.17 10.88
N SER A 119 9.43 -1.92 10.27
CA SER A 119 10.75 -2.19 10.84
C SER A 119 10.97 -3.63 11.34
N ALA A 120 10.31 -4.61 10.73
CA ALA A 120 10.53 -6.03 11.04
C ALA A 120 11.92 -6.45 10.53
N THR A 121 12.84 -6.69 11.47
CA THR A 121 14.23 -7.05 11.20
C THR A 121 14.58 -8.51 11.51
N SER A 122 13.61 -9.30 11.99
CA SER A 122 13.81 -10.71 12.32
C SER A 122 12.68 -11.58 11.80
N HIS A 123 12.94 -12.88 11.75
CA HIS A 123 11.94 -13.87 11.38
C HIS A 123 10.75 -13.85 12.36
N GLU A 124 11.01 -13.73 13.65
CA GLU A 124 10.00 -13.71 14.72
C GLU A 124 9.04 -12.53 14.57
N ALA A 125 9.58 -11.34 14.24
CA ALA A 125 8.75 -10.17 13.97
C ALA A 125 7.85 -10.40 12.74
N LEU A 126 8.40 -10.93 11.65
CA LEU A 126 7.61 -11.23 10.44
C LEU A 126 6.54 -12.30 10.70
N SER A 127 6.86 -13.33 11.48
CA SER A 127 5.91 -14.37 11.90
C SER A 127 4.79 -13.78 12.75
N PHE A 128 5.11 -12.87 13.69
CA PHE A 128 4.09 -12.17 14.46
C PHE A 128 3.11 -11.39 13.56
N TYR A 129 3.62 -10.61 12.61
CA TYR A 129 2.75 -9.89 11.68
C TYR A 129 1.92 -10.83 10.79
N LYS A 130 2.48 -11.97 10.39
CA LYS A 130 1.78 -12.98 9.60
C LYS A 130 0.66 -13.63 10.41
N ASP A 131 0.93 -14.07 11.63
CA ASP A 131 -0.01 -14.83 12.43
C ASP A 131 -1.17 -13.97 12.93
N ASN A 132 -0.92 -12.68 13.20
CA ASN A 132 -1.95 -11.76 13.73
C ASN A 132 -2.70 -10.99 12.63
N PHE A 133 -2.06 -10.70 11.48
CA PHE A 133 -2.65 -9.82 10.46
C PHE A 133 -2.64 -10.41 9.04
N ASP A 134 -2.18 -11.65 8.88
CA ASP A 134 -2.08 -12.36 7.59
C ASP A 134 -1.37 -11.52 6.51
N ILE A 135 -0.24 -10.90 6.87
CA ILE A 135 0.58 -10.20 5.89
C ILE A 135 1.09 -11.20 4.83
N ARG A 136 1.03 -10.81 3.56
CA ARG A 136 1.45 -11.64 2.41
C ARG A 136 2.85 -11.32 1.90
N ARG A 137 3.36 -10.14 2.25
CA ARG A 137 4.68 -9.62 1.85
C ARG A 137 5.17 -8.62 2.90
N ALA A 138 6.49 -8.47 3.00
CA ALA A 138 7.10 -7.38 3.75
C ALA A 138 8.17 -6.70 2.91
N VAL A 139 8.27 -5.37 3.02
CA VAL A 139 9.40 -4.60 2.51
C VAL A 139 10.43 -4.51 3.64
N LEU A 140 11.55 -5.21 3.50
CA LEU A 140 12.56 -5.28 4.56
C LEU A 140 13.33 -3.95 4.72
N PRO A 141 13.67 -3.54 5.95
CA PRO A 141 14.45 -2.35 6.21
C PRO A 141 15.90 -2.50 5.71
N ARG A 142 16.49 -1.39 5.28
CA ARG A 142 17.86 -1.34 4.73
C ARG A 142 18.94 -1.80 5.71
N VAL A 143 18.67 -1.84 7.01
CA VAL A 143 19.62 -2.40 7.99
C VAL A 143 19.89 -3.89 7.76
N LEU A 144 18.97 -4.60 7.09
CA LEU A 144 19.10 -6.00 6.72
C LEU A 144 19.68 -6.21 5.31
N SER A 145 20.19 -5.16 4.66
CA SER A 145 20.68 -5.28 3.27
C SER A 145 21.72 -6.41 3.18
N LEU A 146 21.45 -7.35 2.28
CA LEU A 146 22.36 -8.42 1.84
C LEU A 146 23.47 -7.85 0.96
#